data_AF-A0A7X3XN82-F1
#
_entry.id   AF-A0A7X3XN82-F1
#
_cell.length_a   1.000
_cell.length_b   1.000
_cell.length_c   1.000
_cell.angle_alpha   90.00
_cell.angle_beta   90.00
_cell.angle_gamma   90.00
#
_symmetry.space_group_name_H-M   'P 1'
#
loop_
_entity.id
_entity.type
_entity.pdbx_description
1 polymer ?
#
loop_
_entity_poly.entity_id
_entity_poly.type
_entity_poly.pdbx_seq_one_letter_code
_entity_poly.pdbx_strand_id
1 'polypeptide(L)'
;MVNFILEGIQNLVNLLFLLTIVGTIGVSWLYAHRLSKQYGASFPWHKTAIIVGVEVLLWIGFTIFWSILKAFWVPILIVAIIAIVLISRKKRRYV
;
A
#
# COMPACT_ATOMS: atom_id res chain seq x y z
N MET A 1 -5.17 -1.99 -23.23
CA MET A 1 -5.67 -2.99 -22.26
C MET A 1 -4.83 -3.03 -20.97
N VAL A 2 -3.51 -3.23 -21.06
CA VAL A 2 -2.61 -3.21 -19.89
C VAL A 2 -2.64 -1.87 -19.13
N ASN A 3 -2.68 -0.74 -19.83
CA ASN A 3 -2.78 0.59 -19.20
C ASN A 3 -4.07 0.76 -18.37
N PHE A 4 -5.21 0.26 -18.85
CA PHE A 4 -6.49 0.33 -18.13
C PHE A 4 -6.45 -0.47 -16.81
N ILE A 5 -5.82 -1.65 -16.81
CA ILE A 5 -5.64 -2.47 -15.60
C ILE A 5 -4.68 -1.78 -14.62
N LEU A 6 -3.58 -1.22 -15.11
CA LEU A 6 -2.58 -0.50 -14.31
C LEU A 6 -3.11 0.82 -13.71
N GLU A 7 -4.03 1.48 -14.39
CA GLU A 7 -4.76 2.65 -13.89
C GLU A 7 -5.83 2.24 -12.87
N GLY A 8 -6.59 1.17 -13.14
CA GLY A 8 -7.58 0.63 -12.21
C GLY A 8 -6.98 0.20 -10.87
N ILE A 9 -5.81 -0.48 -10.89
CA ILE A 9 -5.10 -0.85 -9.66
C ILE A 9 -4.64 0.40 -8.90
N GLN A 10 -4.15 1.43 -9.59
CA GLN A 10 -3.72 2.65 -8.92
C GLN A 10 -4.88 3.41 -8.27
N ASN A 11 -6.04 3.45 -8.93
CA ASN A 11 -7.25 4.03 -8.36
C ASN A 11 -7.75 3.25 -7.14
N LEU A 12 -7.69 1.92 -7.18
CA LEU A 12 -8.02 1.07 -6.02
C LEU A 12 -7.09 1.34 -4.83
N VAL A 13 -5.79 1.44 -5.06
CA VAL A 13 -4.82 1.74 -3.99
C VAL A 13 -5.07 3.13 -3.41
N ASN A 14 -5.36 4.13 -4.25
CA ASN A 14 -5.68 5.48 -3.79
C ASN A 14 -6.96 5.49 -2.94
N LEU A 15 -7.96 4.70 -3.32
CA LEU A 15 -9.20 4.56 -2.56
C LEU A 15 -8.95 3.87 -1.21
N LEU A 16 -8.16 2.79 -1.19
CA LEU A 16 -7.77 2.11 0.04
C LEU A 16 -6.99 3.04 0.96
N PHE A 17 -6.07 3.84 0.41
CA PHE A 17 -5.32 4.82 1.17
C PHE A 17 -6.24 5.88 1.80
N LEU A 18 -7.19 6.42 1.02
CA LEU A 18 -8.18 7.36 1.53
C LEU A 18 -9.01 6.76 2.66
N LEU A 19 -9.49 5.53 2.49
CA LEU A 19 -10.22 4.80 3.54
C LEU A 19 -9.37 4.59 4.79
N THR A 20 -8.08 4.33 4.62
CA THR A 20 -7.16 4.12 5.75
C THR A 20 -7.00 5.41 6.54
N ILE A 21 -6.70 6.55 5.88
CA ILE A 21 -6.58 7.85 6.55
C ILE A 21 -7.88 8.24 7.25
N VAL A 22 -9.01 8.14 6.55
CA VAL A 22 -10.33 8.49 7.11
C VAL A 22 -10.66 7.58 8.29
N GLY A 23 -10.32 6.28 8.20
CA GLY A 23 -10.45 5.33 9.29
C GLY A 23 -9.58 5.70 10.49
N THR A 24 -8.30 5.99 10.28
CA THR A 24 -7.35 6.38 11.33
C THR A 24 -7.78 7.66 12.04
N ILE A 25 -8.24 8.66 11.29
CA ILE A 25 -8.79 9.92 11.84
C ILE A 25 -10.11 9.66 12.59
N GLY A 26 -11.04 8.92 11.98
CA GLY A 26 -12.34 8.62 12.56
C GLY A 26 -12.25 7.84 13.87
N VAL A 27 -11.40 6.81 13.90
CA VAL A 27 -11.11 6.03 15.12
C VAL A 27 -10.44 6.92 16.17
N SER A 28 -9.43 7.70 15.79
CA SER A 28 -8.75 8.63 16.71
C SER A 28 -9.71 9.65 17.32
N TRP A 29 -10.66 10.18 16.53
CA TRP A 29 -11.68 11.10 17.03
C TRP A 29 -12.66 10.43 17.99
N LEU A 30 -13.08 9.20 17.70
CA LEU A 30 -13.98 8.43 18.57
C LEU A 30 -13.31 8.13 19.92
N TYR A 31 -12.03 7.75 19.90
CA TYR A 31 -11.23 7.59 21.13
C TYR A 31 -11.04 8.92 21.87
N ALA A 32 -10.75 10.02 21.16
CA ALA A 32 -10.61 11.33 21.77
C ALA A 32 -11.90 11.77 22.48
N HIS A 33 -13.05 11.55 21.86
CA HIS A 33 -14.34 11.89 22.45
C HIS A 33 -14.65 11.05 23.71
N ARG A 34 -14.38 9.74 23.66
CA ARG A 34 -14.54 8.86 24.84
C ARG A 34 -13.58 9.23 25.97
N LEU A 35 -12.32 9.52 25.66
CA LEU A 35 -11.29 9.87 26.64
C LEU A 35 -11.62 11.20 27.34
N SER A 36 -12.06 12.20 26.58
CA SER A 36 -12.51 13.49 27.11
C SER A 36 -13.73 13.33 28.01
N LYS A 37 -14.71 12.51 27.61
CA LYS A 37 -15.95 12.30 28.39
C LYS A 37 -15.74 11.48 29.67
N GLN A 38 -14.84 10.49 29.65
CA GLN A 38 -14.62 9.59 30.80
C GLN A 38 -13.57 10.11 31.78
N TYR A 39 -12.53 10.77 31.29
CA TYR A 39 -11.35 11.14 32.09
C TYR A 39 -11.02 12.63 32.07
N GLY A 40 -11.76 13.45 31.31
CA GLY A 40 -11.45 14.88 31.13
C GLY A 40 -10.07 15.12 30.49
N ALA A 41 -9.43 14.09 29.95
CA ALA A 41 -8.05 14.14 29.47
C ALA A 41 -7.99 14.52 27.99
N SER A 42 -6.95 15.27 27.62
CA SER A 42 -6.66 15.61 26.23
C SER A 42 -6.09 14.41 25.48
N PHE A 43 -6.67 14.11 24.32
CA PHE A 43 -6.17 13.05 23.45
C PHE A 43 -4.79 13.39 22.86
N PRO A 44 -3.83 12.45 22.80
CA PRO A 44 -2.49 12.70 22.30
C PRO A 44 -2.46 12.79 20.76
N TRP A 45 -2.97 13.89 20.20
CA TRP A 45 -3.03 14.17 18.76
C TRP A 45 -1.68 14.08 18.05
N HIS A 46 -0.57 14.33 18.76
CA HIS A 46 0.78 14.15 18.22
C HIS A 46 1.03 12.72 17.73
N LYS A 47 0.54 11.69 18.43
CA LYS A 47 0.73 10.29 18.02
C LYS A 47 -0.08 9.97 16.76
N THR A 48 -1.33 10.45 16.70
CA THR A 48 -2.16 10.29 15.52
C THR A 48 -1.56 11.01 14.31
N ALA A 49 -1.03 12.22 14.49
CA ALA A 49 -0.36 12.95 13.41
C ALA A 49 0.88 12.19 12.89
N ILE A 50 1.65 11.55 13.76
CA ILE A 50 2.78 10.71 13.35
C ILE A 50 2.31 9.49 12.57
N ILE A 51 1.26 8.80 13.01
CA ILE A 51 0.70 7.63 12.31
C ILE A 51 0.24 8.03 10.92
N VAL A 52 -0.56 9.09 10.80
CA VAL A 52 -1.03 9.62 9.50
C VAL A 52 0.16 10.06 8.65
N GLY A 53 1.18 10.68 9.24
CA GLY A 53 2.40 11.06 8.52
C GLY A 53 3.15 9.85 7.93
N VAL A 54 3.27 8.76 8.69
CA VAL A 54 3.87 7.50 8.21
C VAL A 54 3.02 6.87 7.11
N GLU A 55 1.70 6.87 7.25
CA GLU A 55 0.79 6.40 6.20
C GLU A 55 1.00 7.18 4.89
N VAL A 56 1.09 8.50 4.96
CA VAL A 56 1.36 9.36 3.79
C VAL A 56 2.72 9.05 3.17
N LEU A 57 3.78 8.88 3.97
CA LEU A 57 5.10 8.50 3.47
C LEU A 57 5.09 7.14 2.77
N LEU A 58 4.38 6.15 3.33
CA LEU A 58 4.20 4.84 2.71
C LEU A 58 3.45 4.93 1.38
N TRP A 59 2.43 5.78 1.29
CA TRP A 59 1.68 5.98 0.04
C TRP A 59 2.51 6.69 -1.04
N ILE A 60 3.32 7.68 -0.67
CA ILE A 60 4.27 8.30 -1.59
C ILE A 60 5.28 7.26 -2.09
N GLY A 61 5.86 6.47 -1.17
CA GLY A 61 6.78 5.39 -1.50
C GLY A 61 6.15 4.35 -2.43
N PHE A 62 4.91 3.95 -2.16
CA PHE A 62 4.16 3.04 -3.02
C PHE A 62 3.90 3.65 -4.40
N THR A 63 3.54 4.93 -4.48
CA THR A 63 3.26 5.61 -5.76
C THR A 63 4.51 5.67 -6.63
N ILE A 64 5.67 5.98 -6.04
CA ILE A 64 6.97 5.97 -6.73
C ILE A 64 7.32 4.55 -7.18
N PHE A 65 7.22 3.57 -6.27
CA PHE A 65 7.48 2.17 -6.57
C PHE A 65 6.58 1.66 -7.71
N TRP A 66 5.29 1.99 -7.68
CA TRP A 66 4.33 1.59 -8.68
C TRP A 66 4.62 2.24 -10.05
N SER A 67 5.09 3.50 -10.07
CA SER A 67 5.51 4.16 -11.30
C SER A 67 6.72 3.47 -11.95
N ILE A 68 7.72 3.09 -11.14
CA ILE A 68 8.88 2.29 -11.60
C ILE A 68 8.40 0.93 -12.10
N LEU A 69 7.50 0.28 -11.36
CA LEU A 69 6.95 -1.02 -11.71
C LEU A 69 6.21 -0.97 -13.06
N LYS A 70 5.44 0.08 -13.34
CA LYS A 70 4.81 0.29 -14.66
C LYS A 70 5.85 0.41 -15.77
N ALA A 71 6.91 1.19 -15.55
CA ALA A 71 7.96 1.42 -16.54
C ALA A 71 8.74 0.13 -16.88
N PHE A 72 8.98 -0.73 -15.88
CA PHE A 72 9.78 -1.95 -16.04
C PHE A 72 8.96 -3.25 -16.05
N TRP A 73 7.63 -3.18 -16.14
CA TRP A 73 6.78 -4.36 -15.98
C TRP A 73 7.02 -5.43 -17.03
N VAL A 74 7.21 -5.03 -18.29
CA VAL A 74 7.49 -5.93 -19.42
C VAL A 74 8.81 -6.69 -19.22
N PRO A 75 9.96 -6.03 -18.97
CA PRO A 75 11.21 -6.77 -18.72
C PRO A 75 11.17 -7.63 -17.45
N ILE A 76 10.52 -7.19 -16.37
CA ILE A 76 10.35 -8.00 -15.15
C ILE A 76 9.57 -9.29 -15.46
N LEU A 77 8.48 -9.18 -16.22
CA LEU A 77 7.66 -10.33 -16.61
C LEU A 77 8.42 -11.31 -17.49
N ILE A 78 9.23 -10.80 -18.44
CA ILE A 78 10.09 -11.63 -19.30
C ILE A 78 11.12 -12.39 -18.48
N VAL A 79 11.83 -11.71 -17.56
CA VAL A 79 12.83 -12.36 -16.68
C VAL A 79 12.17 -13.41 -15.78
N ALA A 80 11.00 -13.11 -15.22
CA ALA A 80 10.25 -14.05 -14.39
C ALA A 80 9.85 -15.32 -15.17
N ILE A 81 9.35 -15.16 -16.41
CA ILE A 81 9.01 -16.30 -17.28
C ILE A 81 10.26 -17.12 -17.60
N ILE A 82 11.37 -16.48 -17.96
CA ILE A 82 12.64 -17.18 -18.27
C ILE A 82 13.13 -17.96 -17.04
N ALA A 83 13.10 -17.36 -15.85
CA ALA A 83 13.50 -18.01 -14.61
C ALA A 83 12.61 -19.23 -14.29
N ILE A 84 11.29 -19.11 -14.41
CA ILE A 84 10.35 -20.23 -14.21
C ILE A 84 10.61 -21.34 -15.22
N VAL A 85 10.81 -21.01 -16.49
CA VAL A 85 11.11 -22.00 -17.53
C VAL A 85 12.45 -22.70 -17.27
N LEU A 86 13.48 -21.99 -16.84
CA LEU A 86 14.78 -22.57 -16.49
C LEU A 86 14.67 -23.52 -15.28
N ILE A 87 13.94 -23.12 -14.24
CA ILE A 87 13.70 -23.96 -13.05
C ILE A 87 12.88 -25.20 -13.43
N SER A 88 11.83 -25.04 -14.24
CA SER A 88 10.99 -26.13 -14.73
C SER A 88 11.76 -27.12 -15.61
N ARG A 89 12.65 -26.62 -16.48
CA ARG A 89 13.54 -27.45 -17.30
C ARG A 89 14.58 -28.22 -16.47
N LYS A 90 15.10 -27.63 -15.39
CA LYS A 90 15.97 -28.35 -14.46
C LYS A 90 15.23 -29.47 -13.74
N LYS A 91 13.99 -29.24 -13.29
CA LYS A 91 13.18 -30.27 -12.61
C LYS A 91 12.92 -31.52 -13.47
N ARG A 92 12.80 -31.39 -14.80
CA ARG A 92 12.54 -32.55 -15.70
C ARG A 92 13.78 -33.40 -16.05
N ARG A 93 15.00 -32.97 -15.71
CA ARG A 93 16.24 -33.73 -16.01
C ARG A 93 16.75 -34.59 -14.84
N TYR A 94 16.15 -34.47 -13.65
CA TYR A 94 16.55 -35.20 -12.45
C TYR A 94 15.43 -36.13 -11.93
N VAL A 95 14.48 -36.49 -12.79
CA VAL A 95 13.45 -37.51 -12.55
C VAL A 95 13.67 -38.64 -13.54
#